data_AF-A0A1W9TSI7-F1
#
_entry.id   AF-A0A1W9TSI7-F1
#
_cell.length_a   1.000
_cell.length_b   1.000
_cell.length_c   1.000
_cell.angle_alpha   90.00
_cell.angle_beta   90.00
_cell.angle_gamma   90.00
#
_symmetry.space_group_name_H-M   'P 1'
#
loop_
_entity.id
_entity.type
_entity.pdbx_description
1 polymer ?
#
loop_
_entity_poly.entity_id
_entity_poly.type
_entity_poly.pdbx_seq_one_letter_code
_entity_poly.pdbx_strand_id
1 'polypeptide(L)'
;MVSRESQKIGSIKTFIERLENLSLDKPSNAVFYFRGHSDHAEFKLEPSIYREKEWIENEHRMFHEIIMKCPNDFSGAKTTFEKLVKMQHYSLPTRLLDLTENPLAALFFAVNSNLDKDA
;
A
#
# COMPACT_ATOMS: atom_id res chain seq x y z
N MET A 1 -1.48 12.85 21.94
CA MET A 1 -1.19 11.56 21.28
C MET A 1 -2.22 10.59 21.84
N VAL A 2 -3.35 10.39 21.16
CA VAL A 2 -4.40 9.49 21.66
C VAL A 2 -3.86 8.07 21.50
N SER A 3 -3.62 7.40 22.62
CA SER A 3 -3.35 5.97 22.67
C SER A 3 -4.54 5.23 22.08
N ARG A 4 -4.42 4.84 20.81
CA ARG A 4 -5.41 3.98 20.16
C ARG A 4 -5.21 2.58 20.70
N GLU A 5 -6.13 2.12 21.55
CA GLU A 5 -6.16 0.72 21.96
C GLU A 5 -6.31 -0.18 20.73
N SER A 6 -5.51 -1.24 20.65
CA SER A 6 -5.68 -2.28 19.63
C SER A 6 -6.98 -3.02 19.91
N GLN A 7 -7.98 -2.82 19.05
CA GLN A 7 -9.27 -3.49 19.14
C GLN A 7 -9.49 -4.35 17.91
N LYS A 8 -9.70 -5.66 18.14
CA LYS A 8 -9.99 -6.62 17.09
C LYS A 8 -11.35 -6.31 16.46
N ILE A 9 -11.41 -6.37 15.13
CA ILE A 9 -12.64 -6.19 14.36
C ILE A 9 -13.09 -7.56 13.88
N GLY A 10 -14.15 -8.10 14.48
CA GLY A 10 -14.65 -9.45 14.18
C GLY A 10 -15.75 -9.51 13.13
N SER A 11 -16.27 -8.37 12.66
CA SER A 11 -17.36 -8.34 11.68
C SER A 11 -17.34 -7.08 10.81
N ILE A 12 -17.95 -7.17 9.62
CA ILE A 12 -18.09 -6.02 8.72
C ILE A 12 -18.91 -4.88 9.34
N LYS A 13 -19.90 -5.21 10.19
CA LYS A 13 -20.69 -4.22 10.92
C LYS A 13 -19.80 -3.40 11.85
N THR A 14 -18.98 -4.07 12.66
CA THR A 14 -18.03 -3.43 13.57
C THR A 14 -17.02 -2.59 12.80
N PHE A 15 -16.58 -3.04 11.61
CA PHE A 15 -15.69 -2.27 10.75
C PHE A 15 -16.33 -0.95 10.28
N ILE A 16 -17.57 -1.00 9.78
CA ILE A 16 -18.29 0.18 9.29
C ILE A 16 -18.54 1.18 10.43
N GLU A 17 -19.02 0.70 11.58
CA GLU A 17 -19.21 1.54 12.77
C GLU A 17 -17.92 2.28 13.16
N ARG A 18 -16.76 1.64 13.00
CA ARG A 18 -15.46 2.28 13.26
C ARG A 18 -15.06 3.30 12.21
N LEU A 19 -15.30 3.02 10.94
CA LEU A 19 -15.05 3.98 9.86
C LEU A 19 -15.87 5.26 10.02
N GLU A 20 -17.13 5.12 10.43
CA GLU A 20 -18.01 6.26 10.72
C GLU A 20 -17.45 7.09 11.86
N ASN A 21 -17.08 6.46 12.98
CA ASN A 21 -16.47 7.15 14.13
C ASN A 21 -15.16 7.86 13.75
N LEU A 22 -14.29 7.22 12.96
CA LEU A 22 -13.06 7.85 12.47
C LEU A 22 -13.33 9.07 11.58
N SER A 23 -14.45 9.06 10.85
CA SER A 23 -14.85 10.16 9.98
C SER A 23 -15.40 11.36 10.75
N LEU A 24 -15.94 11.16 11.95
CA LEU A 24 -16.42 12.25 12.82
C LEU A 24 -15.28 13.10 13.39
N ASP A 25 -14.14 12.49 13.68
CA ASP A 25 -12.94 13.17 14.21
C ASP A 25 -12.07 13.83 13.12
N LYS A 26 -12.52 13.77 11.87
CA LYS A 26 -11.73 14.13 10.71
C LYS A 26 -11.74 15.65 10.46
N PRO A 27 -10.57 16.30 10.28
CA PRO A 27 -10.52 17.68 9.81
C PRO A 27 -11.22 17.83 8.46
N SER A 28 -11.91 18.96 8.24
CA SER A 28 -12.72 19.22 7.04
C SER A 28 -11.97 19.05 5.70
N ASN A 29 -10.65 19.22 5.69
CA ASN A 29 -9.81 19.09 4.49
C ASN A 29 -8.95 17.81 4.46
N ALA A 30 -9.18 16.84 5.34
CA ALA A 30 -8.42 15.60 5.30
C ALA A 30 -9.02 14.62 4.28
N VAL A 31 -8.22 13.65 3.83
CA VAL A 31 -8.67 12.46 3.09
C VAL A 31 -8.08 11.24 3.79
N PHE A 32 -8.88 10.17 3.91
CA PHE A 32 -8.37 8.92 4.46
C PHE A 32 -7.97 8.00 3.31
N TYR A 33 -6.79 7.43 3.44
CA TYR A 33 -6.30 6.37 2.58
C TYR A 33 -6.13 5.10 3.40
N PHE A 34 -6.42 3.98 2.76
CA PHE A 34 -6.40 2.67 3.37
C PHE A 34 -5.47 1.75 2.57
N ARG A 35 -4.89 0.77 3.26
CA ARG A 35 -4.12 -0.33 2.66
C ARG A 35 -4.50 -1.61 3.37
N GLY A 36 -4.76 -2.67 2.61
CA GLY A 36 -4.98 -4.00 3.17
C GLY A 36 -3.65 -4.66 3.52
N HIS A 37 -3.49 -5.04 4.78
CA HIS A 37 -2.40 -5.91 5.25
C HIS A 37 -3.03 -7.17 5.81
N SER A 38 -2.59 -8.34 5.36
CA SER A 38 -3.12 -9.63 5.81
C SER A 38 -2.25 -10.32 6.86
N ASP A 39 -1.28 -9.60 7.40
CA ASP A 39 -0.41 -10.07 8.46
C ASP A 39 0.06 -8.85 9.23
N HIS A 40 -0.65 -8.53 10.30
CA HIS A 40 -0.32 -7.40 11.15
C HIS A 40 1.09 -7.51 11.76
N ALA A 41 1.59 -8.73 12.00
CA ALA A 41 2.87 -8.94 12.66
C ALA A 41 4.05 -8.68 11.72
N GLU A 42 3.95 -9.14 10.46
CA GLU A 42 5.05 -9.09 9.50
C GLU A 42 4.96 -7.92 8.51
N PHE A 43 3.75 -7.45 8.19
CA PHE A 43 3.57 -6.46 7.14
C PHE A 43 3.68 -5.03 7.66
N LYS A 44 4.86 -4.44 7.45
CA LYS A 44 5.11 -3.02 7.70
C LYS A 44 4.47 -2.12 6.63
N LEU A 45 4.03 -0.93 7.06
CA LEU A 45 3.57 0.15 6.19
C LEU A 45 4.76 0.88 5.55
N GLU A 46 5.56 0.14 4.81
CA GLU A 46 6.74 0.63 4.10
C GLU A 46 6.67 0.24 2.61
N PRO A 47 7.03 1.16 1.70
CA PRO A 47 7.19 0.85 0.29
C PRO A 47 8.16 -0.31 0.07
N SER A 48 7.91 -1.10 -0.98
CA SER A 48 8.64 -2.34 -1.22
C SER A 48 10.15 -2.13 -1.37
N ILE A 49 10.60 -1.01 -1.95
CA ILE A 49 12.03 -0.69 -2.12
C ILE A 49 12.82 -0.61 -0.81
N TYR A 50 12.17 -0.28 0.31
CA TYR A 50 12.85 -0.10 1.60
C TYR A 50 12.98 -1.39 2.41
N ARG A 51 12.41 -2.50 1.93
CA ARG A 51 12.43 -3.78 2.64
C ARG A 51 13.81 -4.43 2.62
N GLU A 52 14.60 -4.15 1.59
CA GLU A 52 15.99 -4.59 1.46
C GLU A 52 16.91 -3.41 1.19
N LYS A 53 18.05 -3.40 1.89
CA LYS A 53 19.02 -2.29 1.79
C LYS A 53 19.63 -2.21 0.39
N GLU A 54 19.89 -3.36 -0.22
CA GLU A 54 20.46 -3.46 -1.57
C GLU A 54 19.51 -2.90 -2.62
N TRP A 55 18.19 -3.03 -2.44
CA TRP A 55 17.20 -2.51 -3.38
C TRP A 55 17.21 -0.99 -3.43
N ILE A 56 17.17 -0.33 -2.27
CA ILE A 56 17.20 1.14 -2.22
C ILE A 56 18.53 1.70 -2.72
N GLU A 57 19.66 1.05 -2.41
CA GLU A 57 20.98 1.46 -2.89
C GLU A 57 21.12 1.32 -4.41
N ASN A 58 20.48 0.31 -5.01
CA ASN A 58 20.56 0.00 -6.44
C ASN A 58 19.32 0.43 -7.23
N GLU A 59 18.40 1.21 -6.66
CA GLU A 59 17.14 1.62 -7.30
C GLU A 59 17.37 2.20 -8.70
N HIS A 60 18.35 3.11 -8.82
CA HIS A 60 18.69 3.72 -10.10
C HIS A 60 19.08 2.67 -11.15
N ARG A 61 19.83 1.61 -10.79
CA ARG A 61 20.23 0.56 -11.73
C ARG A 61 19.02 -0.25 -12.19
N MET A 62 18.19 -0.69 -11.24
CA MET A 62 16.96 -1.42 -11.52
C MET A 62 16.01 -0.62 -12.42
N PHE A 63 15.87 0.67 -12.14
CA PHE A 63 15.05 1.61 -12.91
C PHE A 63 15.53 1.73 -14.37
N HIS A 64 16.83 1.89 -14.59
CA HIS A 64 17.36 1.98 -15.96
C HIS A 64 17.31 0.63 -16.67
N GLU A 65 17.59 -0.47 -15.97
CA GLU A 65 17.62 -1.81 -16.55
C GLU A 65 16.25 -2.21 -17.11
N ILE A 66 15.16 -1.96 -16.37
CA ILE A 66 13.82 -2.31 -16.82
C ILE A 66 13.36 -1.46 -18.02
N ILE A 67 13.74 -0.18 -18.07
CA ILE A 67 13.47 0.69 -19.21
C ILE A 67 14.25 0.23 -20.44
N MET A 68 15.52 -0.18 -20.27
CA MET A 68 16.33 -0.72 -21.37
C MET A 68 15.80 -2.05 -21.89
N LYS A 69 15.29 -2.91 -21.01
CA LYS A 69 14.71 -4.21 -21.39
C LYS A 69 13.36 -4.08 -22.10
N CYS A 70 12.53 -3.13 -21.70
CA CYS A 70 11.16 -2.98 -22.20
C CYS A 70 10.85 -1.54 -22.68
N PRO A 71 11.63 -0.93 -23.58
CA PRO A 71 11.54 0.50 -23.88
C PRO A 71 10.17 0.92 -24.42
N ASN A 72 9.53 0.06 -25.21
CA ASN A 72 8.20 0.32 -25.78
C ASN A 72 7.12 0.44 -24.69
N ASP A 73 7.22 -0.34 -23.62
CA ASP A 73 6.23 -0.36 -22.52
C ASP A 73 6.29 0.90 -21.66
N PHE A 74 7.43 1.61 -21.69
CA PHE A 74 7.64 2.87 -20.98
C PHE A 74 7.52 4.11 -21.87
N SER A 75 7.34 3.95 -23.19
CA SER A 75 7.24 5.07 -24.14
C SER A 75 6.12 6.07 -23.81
N GLY A 76 5.01 5.59 -23.24
CA GLY A 76 3.86 6.41 -22.83
C GLY A 76 3.99 7.04 -21.43
N ALA A 77 4.92 6.57 -20.60
CA ALA A 77 5.13 7.07 -19.24
C ALA A 77 6.10 8.25 -19.28
N LYS A 78 5.57 9.47 -19.14
CA LYS A 78 6.33 10.72 -19.25
C LYS A 78 6.99 11.07 -17.92
N THR A 79 6.28 10.86 -16.82
CA THR A 79 6.76 11.21 -15.48
C THR A 79 7.44 10.03 -14.79
N THR A 80 8.31 10.31 -13.83
CA THR A 80 8.89 9.27 -12.97
C THR A 80 7.80 8.49 -12.22
N PHE A 81 6.73 9.17 -11.79
CA PHE A 81 5.61 8.53 -11.11
C PHE A 81 4.93 7.48 -12.00
N GLU A 82 4.57 7.84 -13.23
CA GLU A 82 3.96 6.91 -14.20
C GLU A 82 4.88 5.71 -14.49
N LYS A 83 6.19 5.96 -14.58
CA LYS A 83 7.18 4.89 -14.75
C LYS A 83 7.22 3.96 -13.54
N LEU A 84 7.21 4.50 -12.32
CA LEU A 84 7.18 3.69 -11.09
C LEU A 84 5.90 2.86 -10.97
N VAL A 85 4.73 3.43 -11.31
CA VAL A 85 3.47 2.68 -11.38
C VAL A 85 3.61 1.53 -12.37
N LYS A 86 4.13 1.82 -13.58
CA LYS A 86 4.36 0.79 -14.61
C LYS A 86 5.33 -0.29 -14.13
N MET A 87 6.37 0.07 -13.38
CA MET A 87 7.35 -0.87 -12.81
C MET A 87 6.74 -1.84 -11.79
N GLN A 88 5.74 -1.42 -11.00
CA GLN A 88 5.03 -2.32 -10.08
C GLN A 88 4.35 -3.48 -10.83
N HIS A 89 3.91 -3.30 -12.08
CA HIS A 89 3.35 -4.39 -12.90
C HIS A 89 4.40 -5.45 -13.31
N TYR A 90 5.69 -5.11 -13.26
CA TYR A 90 6.80 -6.06 -13.44
C TYR A 90 7.35 -6.58 -12.10
N SER A 91 6.60 -6.38 -11.01
CA SER A 91 6.98 -6.79 -9.66
C SER A 91 8.30 -6.16 -9.18
N LEU A 92 8.73 -5.04 -9.77
CA LEU A 92 9.91 -4.34 -9.32
C LEU A 92 9.59 -3.63 -7.99
N PRO A 93 10.44 -3.74 -6.95
CA PRO A 93 10.26 -2.96 -5.75
C PRO A 93 10.39 -1.47 -6.08
N THR A 94 9.46 -0.66 -5.57
CA THR A 94 9.43 0.79 -5.84
C THR A 94 9.18 1.59 -4.57
N ARG A 95 9.35 2.91 -4.67
CA ARG A 95 8.98 3.86 -3.62
C ARG A 95 7.47 4.03 -3.44
N LEU A 96 6.65 3.40 -4.29
CA LEU A 96 5.21 3.53 -4.23
C LEU A 96 4.61 2.57 -3.19
N LEU A 97 3.57 3.06 -2.53
CA LEU A 97 2.73 2.28 -1.64
C LEU A 97 1.34 2.20 -2.30
N ASP A 98 0.81 1.00 -2.43
CA ASP A 98 -0.58 0.81 -2.85
C ASP A 98 -1.52 1.32 -1.75
N LEU A 99 -2.29 2.33 -2.11
CA LEU A 99 -3.26 3.00 -1.26
C LEU A 99 -4.58 3.07 -2.02
N THR A 100 -5.68 3.03 -1.27
CA THR A 100 -7.03 3.18 -1.81
C THR A 100 -7.86 4.07 -0.91
N GLU A 101 -8.72 4.90 -1.50
CA GLU A 101 -9.73 5.66 -0.76
C GLU A 101 -10.93 4.79 -0.37
N ASN A 102 -11.06 3.59 -0.95
CA ASN A 102 -12.14 2.66 -0.64
C ASN A 102 -11.72 1.73 0.52
N PRO A 103 -12.25 1.91 1.73
CA PRO A 103 -11.87 1.10 2.88
C PRO A 103 -12.30 -0.37 2.75
N LEU A 104 -13.38 -0.67 2.02
CA LEU A 104 -13.83 -2.04 1.81
C LEU A 104 -12.90 -2.81 0.86
N ALA A 105 -12.32 -2.13 -0.13
CA ALA A 105 -11.28 -2.72 -0.97
C ALA A 105 -10.03 -3.06 -0.16
N ALA A 106 -9.59 -2.15 0.72
CA ALA A 106 -8.48 -2.42 1.63
C ALA A 106 -8.80 -3.58 2.60
N LEU A 107 -10.02 -3.62 3.17
CA LEU A 107 -10.45 -4.70 4.04
C LEU A 107 -10.41 -6.05 3.31
N PHE A 108 -10.88 -6.12 2.07
CA PHE A 108 -10.81 -7.34 1.27
C PHE A 108 -9.37 -7.87 1.17
N PHE A 109 -8.41 -7.02 0.79
CA PHE A 109 -7.00 -7.44 0.71
C PHE A 109 -6.41 -7.83 2.07
N ALA A 110 -6.90 -7.23 3.15
CA ALA A 110 -6.49 -7.57 4.51
C ALA A 110 -6.94 -8.99 4.90
N VAL A 111 -8.16 -9.40 4.56
CA VAL A 111 -8.71 -10.69 5.04
C VAL A 111 -8.59 -11.85 4.04
N ASN A 112 -8.34 -11.58 2.75
CA ASN A 112 -8.43 -12.61 1.70
C ASN A 112 -7.16 -13.47 1.54
N SER A 113 -5.99 -13.01 2.01
CA SER A 113 -4.71 -13.62 1.60
C SER A 113 -4.14 -14.60 2.63
N ASN A 114 -4.36 -14.40 3.94
CA ASN A 114 -3.84 -15.26 5.01
C ASN A 114 -4.95 -15.53 6.04
N LEU A 115 -5.72 -16.60 5.85
CA LEU A 115 -6.88 -16.90 6.72
C LEU A 115 -6.50 -17.26 8.17
N ASP A 116 -5.26 -17.72 8.38
CA ASP A 116 -4.76 -18.16 9.70
C ASP A 116 -4.04 -17.04 10.48
N LYS A 117 -3.98 -15.82 9.92
CA LYS A 117 -3.27 -14.69 10.53
C LYS A 117 -4.22 -13.55 10.84
N ASP A 118 -3.93 -12.83 11.92
CA ASP A 118 -4.58 -11.55 12.20
C ASP A 118 -4.09 -10.50 11.19
N ALA A 119 -5.03 -9.84 10.53
CA ALA A 119 -4.82 -8.73 9.62
C ALA A 119 -4.56 -7.40 10.36
#